data_AF-A0A497N5L7-F1
#
_entry.id   AF-A0A497N5L7-F1
#
_cell.length_a   1.000
_cell.length_b   1.000
_cell.length_c   1.000
_cell.angle_alpha   90.00
_cell.angle_beta   90.00
_cell.angle_gamma   90.00
#
_symmetry.space_group_name_H-M   'P 1'
#
loop_
_entity.id
_entity.type
_entity.pdbx_description
1 polymer ?
#
loop_
_entity_poly.entity_id
_entity_poly.type
_entity_poly.pdbx_seq_one_letter_code
_entity_poly.pdbx_strand_id
1 'polypeptide(L)' 'DIIGSCIVDASFSIGIGQVFFPQRISGELASSTTFYTLLASVIVISTLAVREKVDKKAGAFFILLYLLSYILLFIKF' A
#
# COMPACT_ATOMS: atom_id res chain seq x y z
N ASP A 1 11.03 13.21 7.26
CA ASP A 1 11.00 12.04 8.16
C ASP A 1 10.04 10.93 7.74
N ILE A 2 8.72 11.12 7.74
CA ILE A 2 7.76 10.02 7.49
C ILE A 2 7.84 9.43 6.06
N ILE A 3 7.84 10.27 5.02
CA ILE A 3 7.81 9.79 3.63
C ILE A 3 9.10 9.02 3.27
N GLY A 4 10.26 9.50 3.74
CA GLY A 4 11.54 8.84 3.48
C GLY A 4 11.63 7.45 4.12
N SER A 5 11.13 7.32 5.35
CA SER A 5 11.03 6.02 6.03
C SER A 5 10.13 5.05 5.27
N CYS A 6 8.94 5.50 4.82
CA CYS A 6 8.02 4.67 4.04
C CYS A 6 8.60 4.22 2.69
N ILE A 7 9.37 5.08 2.00
CA ILE A 7 10.00 4.72 0.73
C ILE A 7 11.08 3.65 0.94
N VAL A 8 11.92 3.80 1.96
CA VAL A 8 12.95 2.82 2.32
C VAL A 8 12.31 1.50 2.73
N ASP A 9 11.23 1.53 3.51
CA ASP A 9 10.54 0.31 3.92
C ASP A 9 9.90 -0.44 2.72
N ALA A 10 9.19 0.28 1.86
CA ALA A 10 8.52 -0.31 0.69
C ALA A 10 9.49 -0.86 -0.37
N SER A 11 10.69 -0.28 -0.49
CA SER A 11 11.64 -0.65 -1.54
C SER A 11 12.76 -1.53 -1.03
N PHE A 12 13.41 -1.11 0.05
CA PHE A 12 14.63 -1.73 0.56
C PHE A 12 14.32 -2.87 1.54
N SER A 13 13.46 -2.65 2.55
CA SER A 13 13.12 -3.71 3.53
C SER A 13 12.44 -4.91 2.87
N ILE A 14 11.46 -4.67 1.99
CA ILE A 14 10.77 -5.75 1.28
C ILE A 14 11.71 -6.46 0.29
N GLY A 15 12.54 -5.69 -0.44
CA GLY A 15 13.44 -6.24 -1.46
C GLY A 15 14.58 -7.08 -0.88
N ILE A 16 15.21 -6.63 0.21
CA ILE A 16 16.37 -7.33 0.78
C ILE A 16 15.99 -8.69 1.37
N GLY A 17 14.78 -8.83 1.91
CA GLY A 17 14.26 -10.11 2.38
C GLY A 17 14.19 -11.16 1.28
N GLN A 18 13.74 -10.77 0.08
CA GLN A 18 13.68 -11.68 -1.08
C GLN A 18 15.05 -12.05 -1.64
N VAL A 19 16.06 -11.18 -1.49
CA VAL A 19 17.45 -11.47 -1.93
C VAL A 19 18.09 -12.56 -1.07
N PHE A 20 17.92 -12.51 0.25
CA PHE A 20 18.49 -13.50 1.17
C PHE A 20 17.62 -14.76 1.33
N PHE A 21 16.30 -14.61 1.21
CA PHE A 21 15.32 -15.70 1.36
C PHE A 21 14.30 -15.66 0.23
N PRO A 22 14.59 -16.25 -0.94
CA PRO A 22 13.68 -16.24 -2.07
C PRO A 22 12.40 -17.02 -1.72
N GLN A 23 11.28 -16.29 -1.63
CA GLN A 23 9.97 -16.87 -1.38
C GLN A 23 9.23 -16.97 -2.72
N ARG A 24 8.57 -18.10 -3.00
CA ARG A 24 7.77 -18.24 -4.22
C ARG A 24 6.46 -17.49 -4.05
N ILE A 25 6.40 -16.27 -4.58
CA ILE A 25 5.17 -15.48 -4.62
C ILE A 25 4.30 -16.01 -5.77
N SER A 26 3.03 -16.33 -5.50
CA SER A 26 2.10 -16.69 -6.56
C SER A 26 1.88 -15.49 -7.49
N GLY A 27 2.11 -15.66 -8.80
CA GLY A 27 2.05 -14.56 -9.77
C GLY A 27 0.66 -13.91 -9.86
N GLU A 28 -0.40 -14.71 -9.72
CA GLU A 28 -1.79 -14.23 -9.71
C GLU A 28 -2.07 -13.31 -8.50
N LEU A 29 -1.45 -13.66 -7.38
CA LEU A 29 -1.58 -12.95 -6.13
C LEU A 29 -0.81 -11.62 -6.14
N ALA A 30 0.41 -11.66 -6.66
CA ALA A 30 1.23 -10.47 -6.86
C ALA A 30 0.51 -9.50 -7.79
N SER A 31 -0.03 -9.99 -8.91
CA SER A 31 -0.74 -9.15 -9.88
C SER A 31 -1.97 -8.47 -9.28
N SER A 32 -2.83 -9.22 -8.58
CA SER A 32 -4.06 -8.66 -7.98
C SER A 32 -3.75 -7.64 -6.88
N THR A 33 -2.76 -7.93 -6.04
CA THR A 33 -2.36 -7.04 -4.94
C THR A 33 -1.70 -5.77 -5.46
N THR A 34 -0.77 -5.89 -6.41
CA THR A 34 -0.12 -4.73 -7.05
C THR A 34 -1.13 -3.82 -7.74
N PHE A 35 -2.11 -4.37 -8.44
CA PHE A 35 -3.14 -3.57 -9.09
C PHE A 35 -3.99 -2.79 -8.08
N TYR A 36 -4.39 -3.43 -6.98
CA TYR A 36 -5.11 -2.76 -5.89
C TYR A 36 -4.26 -1.67 -5.22
N THR A 37 -2.98 -1.95 -4.93
CA THR A 37 -2.06 -0.99 -4.33
C THR A 37 -1.81 0.23 -5.23
N LEU A 38 -1.68 0.02 -6.54
CA LEU A 38 -1.55 1.12 -7.51
C LEU A 38 -2.81 1.99 -7.52
N LEU A 39 -4.01 1.41 -7.59
CA LEU A 39 -5.25 2.17 -7.54
C LEU A 39 -5.42 2.94 -6.22
N ALA A 40 -5.17 2.28 -5.09
CA ALA A 40 -5.27 2.90 -3.78
C ALA A 40 -4.27 4.07 -3.64
N SER A 41 -3.03 3.91 -4.10
CA SER A 41 -2.03 4.98 -4.03
C SER A 41 -2.39 6.18 -4.90
N VAL A 42 -2.93 5.97 -6.11
CA VAL A 42 -3.45 7.05 -6.96
C VAL A 42 -4.58 7.81 -6.27
N ILE A 43 -5.53 7.10 -5.64
CA ILE A 43 -6.63 7.72 -4.89
C ILE A 43 -6.09 8.56 -3.73
N VAL A 44 -5.15 8.02 -2.96
CA VAL A 44 -4.55 8.71 -1.80
C VAL A 44 -3.80 9.96 -2.24
N ILE A 45 -2.92 9.85 -3.24
CA ILE A 45 -2.13 10.96 -3.76
C ILE A 45 -3.04 12.03 -4.38
N SER A 46 -4.04 11.64 -5.17
CA SER A 46 -5.01 12.56 -5.76
C SER A 46 -5.83 13.30 -4.69
N THR A 47 -6.31 12.57 -3.68
CA THR A 47 -7.02 13.17 -2.53
C THR A 47 -6.15 14.17 -1.79
N LEU A 48 -4.87 13.86 -1.61
CA LEU A 48 -3.91 14.73 -0.94
C LEU A 48 -3.57 15.97 -1.80
N ALA A 49 -3.40 15.78 -3.11
CA ALA A 49 -3.12 16.85 -4.05
C ALA A 49 -4.27 17.85 -4.17
N VAL A 50 -5.53 17.37 -4.16
CA VAL A 50 -6.72 18.23 -4.21
C VAL A 50 -6.93 18.99 -2.91
N ARG A 51 -6.57 18.41 -1.76
CA ARG A 51 -6.86 18.99 -0.44
C ARG A 51 -5.71 19.80 0.14
N GLU A 52 -4.48 19.64 -0.35
CA GLU A 52 -3.21 20.24 0.15
C GLU A 52 -2.92 20.09 1.66
N LYS A 53 -3.86 19.50 2.43
CA LYS A 53 -3.77 19.24 3.86
C LYS A 53 -4.37 17.87 4.19
N VAL A 54 -3.74 17.20 5.14
CA VAL A 54 -4.26 15.98 5.75
C VAL A 54 -5.27 16.36 6.82
N ASP A 55 -6.52 16.60 6.42
CA ASP A 55 -7.62 16.81 7.37
C ASP A 55 -8.01 15.50 8.06
N LYS A 56 -8.64 15.61 9.23
CA LYS A 56 -9.18 14.46 9.99
C LYS A 56 -10.09 13.55 9.15
N LYS A 57 -10.84 14.13 8.20
CA LYS A 57 -11.72 13.39 7.27
C LYS A 57 -10.92 12.62 6.21
N ALA A 58 -9.84 13.20 5.68
CA ALA A 58 -8.97 12.53 4.72
C ALA A 58 -8.17 11.41 5.39
N GLY A 59 -7.66 11.64 6.60
CA GLY A 59 -7.01 10.60 7.41
C GLY A 59 -7.94 9.43 7.71
N ALA A 60 -9.19 9.69 8.11
CA ALA A 60 -10.19 8.63 8.32
C ALA A 60 -10.47 7.84 7.04
N PHE A 61 -10.53 8.50 5.89
CA PHE A 61 -10.70 7.85 4.59
C PHE A 61 -9.50 6.95 4.22
N PHE A 62 -8.27 7.38 4.51
CA PHE A 62 -7.07 6.56 4.28
C PHE A 62 -7.02 5.33 5.20
N ILE A 63 -7.43 5.48 6.46
CA ILE A 63 -7.55 4.35 7.40
C ILE A 63 -8.63 3.37 6.92
N LEU A 64 -9.75 3.87 6.40
CA LEU A 64 -10.81 3.02 5.83
C LEU A 64 -10.31 2.23 4.61
N LEU A 65 -9.59 2.87 3.69
CA LEU A 65 -8.94 2.20 2.56
C LEU A 65 -7.97 1.10 3.03
N TYR A 66 -7.20 1.36 4.09
CA TYR A 66 -6.30 0.38 4.67
C TYR A 66 -7.04 -0.82 5.27
N LEU A 67 -8.12 -0.59 6.03
CA LEU A 67 -8.96 -1.66 6.57
C LEU A 67 -9.62 -2.49 5.45
N LEU A 68 -10.06 -1.85 4.38
CA LEU A 68 -10.64 -2.54 3.23
C LEU A 68 -9.61 -3.44 2.54
N SER A 69 -8.34 -3.02 2.48
CA SER A 69 -7.25 -3.87 2.00
C SER A 69 -7.12 -5.15 2.81
N TYR A 70 -7.25 -5.08 4.14
CA TYR A 70 -7.20 -6.26 5.02
C TYR A 70 -8.39 -7.20 4.79
N ILE A 71 -9.59 -6.65 4.57
CA ILE A 71 -10.78 -7.44 4.26
C ILE A 71 -10.61 -8.18 2.93
N LEU A 72 -10.05 -7.52 1.90
CA LEU A 72 -9.76 -8.15 0.62
C LEU A 72 -8.71 -9.26 0.74
N LEU A 73 -7.67 -9.04 1.55
CA LEU A 73 -6.67 -10.06 1.86
C LEU A 73 -7.28 -11.24 2.60
N PHE A 74 -8.26 -11.01 3.49
CA PHE A 74 -8.93 -12.06 4.26
C PHE A 74 -9.98 -12.84 3.47
N ILE A 75 -10.71 -12.20 2.54
CA ILE A 75 -11.76 -12.83 1.74
C ILE A 75 -11.19 -13.61 0.55
N LYS A 76 -10.03 -13.19 0.04
CA LYS A 76 -9.44 -13.72 -1.20
C LYS A 76 -8.21 -14.61 -0.95
N PHE A 77 -8.14 -15.20 0.24
CA PHE A 77 -7.18 -16.23 0.65
C PHE A 77 -7.85 -17.32 1.49
#